data_AF-A0A1F1A5T7-F1
#
_entry.id   AF-A0A1F1A5T7-F1
#
_cell.length_a   1.000
_cell.length_b   1.000
_cell.length_c   1.000
_cell.angle_alpha   90.00
_cell.angle_beta   90.00
_cell.angle_gamma   90.00
#
_symmetry.space_group_name_H-M   'P 1'
#
loop_
_entity.id
_entity.type
_entity.pdbx_description
1 polymer ?
#
loop_
_entity_poly.entity_id
_entity_poly.type
_entity_poly.pdbx_seq_one_letter_code
_entity_poly.pdbx_strand_id
1 'polypeptide(L)'
;MNIINTIITSVITSGIIGVFISEYYQRKTLVKKMKRDFVIEFFSCRFMLKDDHKGDTTELNKTLGKIPIIFSDNKKVIECYDNLFTDNSNKTLLRLIKAMCKDKNVNIDISSWDDDMIMRVLSVTKEENIFS
;
A
#
# COMPACT_ATOMS: atom_id res chain seq x y z
N MET A 1 16.15 -49.87 16.34
CA MET A 1 15.69 -48.83 15.39
C MET A 1 16.90 -48.47 14.52
N ASN A 2 16.89 -48.80 13.24
CA ASN A 2 18.09 -48.69 12.39
C ASN A 2 18.51 -47.23 12.19
N ILE A 3 19.81 -46.95 12.34
CA ILE A 3 20.43 -45.62 12.13
C ILE A 3 19.97 -44.99 10.80
N ILE A 4 19.81 -45.81 9.76
CA ILE A 4 19.30 -45.42 8.44
C ILE A 4 17.88 -44.81 8.53
N ASN A 5 16.97 -45.39 9.30
CA ASN A 5 15.60 -44.86 9.44
C ASN A 5 15.59 -43.52 10.19
N THR A 6 16.49 -43.34 11.16
CA THR A 6 16.63 -42.06 11.89
C THR A 6 17.15 -40.95 10.99
N ILE A 7 18.13 -41.25 10.11
CA ILE A 7 18.67 -40.28 9.14
C ILE A 7 17.61 -39.91 8.10
N ILE A 8 16.87 -40.89 7.57
CA ILE A 8 15.80 -40.63 6.59
C ILE A 8 14.70 -39.76 7.22
N THR A 9 14.29 -40.07 8.46
CA THR A 9 13.24 -39.32 9.15
C THR A 9 13.66 -37.89 9.48
N SER A 10 14.93 -37.67 9.86
CA SER A 10 15.43 -36.32 10.16
C SER A 10 15.53 -35.45 8.90
N VAL A 11 15.95 -36.01 7.76
CA VAL A 11 16.00 -35.30 6.46
C VAL A 11 14.59 -34.93 5.98
N ILE A 12 13.63 -35.85 6.07
CA ILE A 12 12.23 -35.57 5.68
C ILE A 12 11.62 -34.50 6.58
N THR A 13 11.79 -34.61 7.90
CA THR A 13 11.21 -33.67 8.87
C THR A 13 11.78 -32.26 8.71
N SER A 14 13.10 -32.13 8.54
CA SER A 14 13.76 -30.84 8.30
C SER A 14 13.42 -30.23 6.93
N GLY A 15 13.26 -31.05 5.89
CA GLY A 15 12.80 -30.60 4.57
C GLY A 15 11.39 -30.02 4.60
N ILE A 16 10.45 -30.66 5.30
CA ILE A 16 9.07 -30.19 5.45
C ILE A 16 9.02 -28.85 6.20
N ILE A 17 9.74 -28.73 7.31
CA ILE A 17 9.81 -27.48 8.09
C ILE A 17 10.41 -26.34 7.25
N GLY A 18 11.46 -26.63 6.47
CA GLY A 18 12.10 -25.65 5.58
C GLY A 18 11.15 -25.10 4.51
N VAL A 19 10.29 -25.95 3.93
CA VAL A 19 9.27 -25.54 2.94
C VAL A 19 8.27 -24.57 3.58
N PHE A 20 7.72 -24.90 4.75
CA PHE A 20 6.77 -24.03 5.44
C PHE A 20 7.35 -22.67 5.82
N ILE A 21 8.58 -22.64 6.34
CA ILE A 21 9.27 -21.38 6.66
C ILE A 21 9.47 -20.57 5.39
N SER A 22 9.96 -21.19 4.31
CA SER A 22 10.22 -20.51 3.05
C SER A 22 8.95 -19.92 2.45
N GLU A 23 7.85 -20.68 2.44
CA GLU A 23 6.55 -20.23 1.97
C GLU A 23 6.03 -19.04 2.80
N TYR A 24 6.17 -19.11 4.13
CA TYR A 24 5.78 -18.04 5.04
C TYR A 24 6.55 -16.73 4.76
N TYR A 25 7.87 -16.81 4.59
CA TYR A 25 8.70 -15.65 4.27
C TYR A 25 8.42 -15.09 2.87
N GLN A 26 8.18 -15.96 1.89
CA GLN A 26 7.79 -15.55 0.53
C GLN A 26 6.47 -14.79 0.56
N ARG A 27 5.44 -15.30 1.23
CA ARG A 27 4.13 -14.62 1.36
C ARG A 27 4.29 -13.22 1.97
N LYS A 28 5.08 -13.07 3.03
CA LYS A 28 5.37 -11.75 3.63
C LYS A 28 6.08 -10.80 2.66
N THR A 29 7.07 -11.32 1.94
CA THR A 29 7.83 -10.53 0.96
C THR A 29 6.96 -10.08 -0.20
N LEU A 30 6.05 -10.95 -0.67
CA LEU A 30 5.08 -10.63 -1.71
C LEU A 30 4.10 -9.54 -1.27
N VAL A 31 3.55 -9.62 -0.06
CA VAL A 31 2.68 -8.56 0.49
C VAL A 31 3.44 -7.24 0.60
N LYS A 32 4.68 -7.28 1.09
CA LYS A 32 5.56 -6.09 1.17
C LYS A 32 5.75 -5.44 -0.20
N LYS A 33 6.10 -6.25 -1.20
CA LYS A 33 6.31 -5.80 -2.58
C LYS A 33 5.03 -5.22 -3.17
N MET A 34 3.93 -5.96 -3.09
CA MET A 34 2.62 -5.55 -3.62
C MET A 34 2.15 -4.20 -3.06
N LYS A 35 2.23 -4.00 -1.74
CA LYS A 35 1.81 -2.72 -1.15
C LYS A 35 2.73 -1.56 -1.53
N ARG A 36 4.04 -1.79 -1.63
CA ARG A 36 5.00 -0.77 -2.08
C ARG A 36 4.78 -0.38 -3.53
N ASP A 37 4.66 -1.38 -4.40
CA ASP A 37 4.42 -1.18 -5.84
C ASP A 37 3.11 -0.40 -6.05
N PHE A 38 2.07 -0.72 -5.28
CA PHE A 38 0.82 0.03 -5.29
C PHE A 38 0.98 1.50 -4.88
N VAL A 39 1.72 1.80 -3.80
CA VAL A 39 1.93 3.19 -3.39
C VAL A 39 2.70 3.96 -4.46
N ILE A 40 3.66 3.34 -5.13
CA ILE A 40 4.38 3.94 -6.26
C ILE A 40 3.43 4.20 -7.45
N GLU A 41 2.58 3.23 -7.81
CA GLU A 41 1.53 3.38 -8.84
C GLU A 41 0.58 4.53 -8.48
N PHE A 42 0.13 4.60 -7.23
CA PHE A 42 -0.74 5.67 -6.73
C PHE A 42 -0.09 7.06 -6.87
N PHE A 43 1.18 7.21 -6.48
CA PHE A 43 1.92 8.46 -6.70
C PHE A 43 2.19 8.76 -8.18
N SER A 44 2.18 7.73 -9.03
CA SER A 44 2.31 7.91 -10.47
C SER A 44 1.02 8.52 -11.03
N CYS A 45 -0.17 8.14 -10.54
CA CYS A 45 -1.45 8.77 -10.89
C CYS A 45 -1.58 10.27 -10.51
N ARG A 46 -0.55 10.90 -9.90
CA ARG A 46 -0.52 12.33 -9.53
C ARG A 46 -0.90 13.29 -10.66
N PHE A 47 -0.62 12.94 -11.91
CA PHE A 47 -0.91 13.82 -13.06
C PHE A 47 -2.40 13.92 -13.36
N MET A 48 -3.19 12.94 -12.89
CA MET A 48 -4.66 12.96 -12.99
C MET A 48 -5.32 13.81 -11.91
N LEU A 49 -4.56 14.22 -10.88
CA LEU A 49 -5.01 15.12 -9.82
C LEU A 49 -4.78 16.61 -10.15
N LYS A 50 -4.33 16.94 -11.38
CA LYS A 50 -4.16 18.33 -11.85
C LYS A 50 -5.46 18.88 -12.43
N ASP A 51 -5.79 20.13 -12.11
CA ASP A 51 -7.01 20.82 -12.60
C ASP A 51 -7.10 20.91 -14.14
N ASP A 52 -5.97 20.94 -14.85
CA ASP A 52 -5.95 20.97 -16.33
C ASP A 52 -6.00 19.55 -16.94
N HIS A 53 -6.25 18.51 -16.14
CA HIS A 53 -6.34 17.15 -16.64
C HIS A 53 -7.67 16.90 -17.35
N LYS A 54 -7.69 17.15 -18.66
CA LYS A 54 -8.82 16.81 -19.56
C LYS A 54 -8.92 15.30 -19.89
N GLY A 55 -8.31 14.45 -19.06
CA GLY A 55 -8.19 13.01 -19.27
C GLY A 55 -9.20 12.19 -18.48
N ASP A 56 -9.21 10.88 -18.74
CA ASP A 56 -10.15 9.93 -18.11
C ASP A 56 -9.81 9.69 -16.63
N THR A 57 -10.65 10.17 -15.72
CA THR A 57 -10.51 9.98 -14.25
C THR A 57 -10.79 8.54 -13.81
N THR A 58 -11.21 7.67 -14.73
CA THR A 58 -11.48 6.25 -14.46
C THR A 58 -10.27 5.51 -13.90
N GLU A 59 -9.04 5.86 -14.31
CA GLU A 59 -7.83 5.20 -13.81
C GLU A 59 -7.54 5.58 -12.35
N LEU A 60 -7.71 6.84 -11.97
CA LEU A 60 -7.60 7.27 -10.58
C LEU A 60 -8.68 6.60 -9.70
N ASN A 61 -9.93 6.57 -10.16
CA ASN A 61 -11.03 5.92 -9.44
C ASN A 61 -10.81 4.41 -9.29
N LYS A 62 -10.29 3.74 -10.32
CA LYS A 62 -9.86 2.33 -10.24
C LYS A 62 -8.77 2.15 -9.20
N THR A 63 -7.76 3.01 -9.19
CA THR A 63 -6.64 2.94 -8.23
C THR A 63 -7.11 3.20 -6.80
N LEU A 64 -8.01 4.17 -6.58
CA LEU A 64 -8.67 4.40 -5.29
C LEU A 64 -9.47 3.17 -4.83
N GLY A 65 -10.23 2.53 -5.73
CA GLY A 65 -10.99 1.31 -5.43
C GLY A 65 -10.14 0.11 -5.01
N LYS A 66 -8.86 0.06 -5.37
CA LYS A 66 -7.92 -1.00 -4.95
C LYS A 66 -7.47 -0.85 -3.49
N ILE A 67 -7.52 0.35 -2.91
CA ILE A 67 -7.02 0.65 -1.56
C ILE A 67 -7.61 -0.27 -0.48
N PRO A 68 -8.95 -0.41 -0.35
CA PRO A 68 -9.53 -1.26 0.70
C PRO A 68 -9.18 -2.75 0.55
N ILE A 69 -8.85 -3.20 -0.66
CA ILE A 69 -8.44 -4.59 -0.92
C ILE A 69 -6.98 -4.79 -0.47
N ILE A 70 -6.08 -3.92 -0.93
CA ILE A 70 -4.62 -4.03 -0.70
C ILE A 70 -4.25 -3.76 0.77
N PHE A 71 -4.97 -2.85 1.43
CA PHE A 71 -4.73 -2.46 2.82
C PHE A 71 -5.81 -2.97 3.78
N SER A 72 -6.54 -4.03 3.42
CA SER A 72 -7.58 -4.64 4.25
C SER A 72 -7.10 -5.03 5.67
N ASP A 73 -5.81 -5.34 5.85
CA ASP A 73 -5.21 -5.66 7.15
C ASP A 73 -4.77 -4.41 7.96
N ASN A 74 -4.90 -3.20 7.41
CA ASN A 74 -4.52 -1.95 8.06
C ASN A 74 -5.73 -1.03 8.30
N LYS A 75 -6.33 -1.18 9.47
CA LYS A 75 -7.51 -0.41 9.91
C LYS A 75 -7.36 1.11 9.77
N LYS A 76 -6.16 1.64 10.00
CA LYS A 76 -5.90 3.09 9.91
C LYS A 76 -5.98 3.60 8.47
N VAL A 77 -5.52 2.80 7.50
CA VAL A 77 -5.64 3.12 6.08
C VAL A 77 -7.11 3.08 5.66
N ILE A 78 -7.86 2.06 6.10
CA ILE A 78 -9.29 1.93 5.81
C ILE A 78 -10.08 3.11 6.39
N GLU A 79 -9.83 3.48 7.65
CA GLU A 79 -10.47 4.64 8.27
C GLU A 79 -10.17 5.94 7.51
N CYS A 80 -8.93 6.14 7.06
CA CYS A 80 -8.59 7.30 6.24
C CYS A 80 -9.25 7.27 4.86
N TYR A 81 -9.47 6.08 4.29
CA TYR A 81 -10.16 5.88 3.02
C TYR A 81 -11.65 6.19 3.13
N ASP A 82 -12.33 5.73 4.17
CA ASP A 82 -13.75 6.02 4.40
C ASP A 82 -13.98 7.54 4.60
N ASN A 83 -13.04 8.18 5.30
CA ASN A 83 -13.08 9.64 5.52
C ASN A 83 -12.86 10.45 4.23
N LEU A 84 -12.24 9.89 3.20
CA LEU A 84 -12.01 10.58 1.92
C LEU A 84 -13.32 11.00 1.25
N PHE A 85 -14.37 10.19 1.37
CA PHE A 85 -15.68 10.43 0.78
C PHE A 85 -16.64 11.19 1.71
N THR A 86 -16.23 11.41 2.96
CA THR A 86 -17.05 12.08 3.97
C THR A 86 -16.71 13.57 4.06
N ASP A 87 -15.45 13.91 3.87
CA ASP A 87 -14.94 15.28 3.81
C ASP A 87 -14.02 15.39 2.59
N ASN A 88 -14.49 16.05 1.54
CA ASN A 88 -13.80 16.25 0.25
C ASN A 88 -12.58 17.20 0.35
N SER A 89 -11.98 17.29 1.54
CA SER A 89 -10.85 18.15 1.78
C SER A 89 -9.54 17.51 1.36
N ASN A 90 -8.65 18.32 0.80
CA ASN A 90 -7.25 17.98 0.53
C ASN A 90 -6.51 17.36 1.75
N LYS A 91 -7.01 17.62 2.96
CA LYS A 91 -6.48 17.07 4.22
C LYS A 91 -6.82 15.58 4.39
N THR A 92 -7.99 15.10 3.94
CA THR A 92 -8.35 13.67 4.05
C THR A 92 -7.51 12.83 3.09
N LEU A 93 -7.29 13.30 1.86
CA LEU A 93 -6.37 12.69 0.91
C LEU A 93 -4.93 12.63 1.46
N LEU A 94 -4.45 13.72 2.05
CA LEU A 94 -3.12 13.75 2.67
C LEU A 94 -3.00 12.74 3.82
N ARG A 95 -4.03 12.62 4.66
CA ARG A 95 -4.05 11.64 5.76
C ARG A 95 -4.01 10.21 5.25
N LEU A 96 -4.77 9.90 4.20
CA LEU A 96 -4.77 8.60 3.54
C LEU A 96 -3.38 8.24 3.01
N ILE A 97 -2.73 9.17 2.32
CA ILE A 97 -1.40 8.96 1.73
C ILE A 97 -0.35 8.74 2.83
N LYS A 98 -0.38 9.55 3.88
CA LYS A 98 0.49 9.35 5.06
C LYS A 98 0.24 8.00 5.73
N ALA A 99 -1.01 7.55 5.82
CA ALA A 99 -1.37 6.26 6.41
C ALA A 99 -0.84 5.09 5.56
N MET A 100 -0.96 5.17 4.23
CA MET A 100 -0.42 4.17 3.30
C MET A 100 1.10 4.08 3.39
N CYS A 101 1.81 5.21 3.40
CA CYS A 101 3.28 5.23 3.54
C CYS A 101 3.76 4.63 4.87
N LYS A 102 3.02 4.85 5.96
CA LYS A 102 3.30 4.33 7.31
C LYS A 102 2.85 2.88 7.53
N ASP A 103 2.19 2.24 6.57
CA ASP A 103 1.86 0.82 6.66
C ASP A 103 3.13 -0.01 6.89
N LYS A 104 3.09 -0.99 7.79
CA LYS A 104 4.24 -1.82 8.17
C LYS A 104 4.93 -2.53 6.99
N ASN A 105 4.18 -2.86 5.94
CA ASN A 105 4.67 -3.53 4.75
C ASN A 105 5.12 -2.51 3.68
N VAL A 106 4.64 -1.28 3.72
CA VAL A 106 5.15 -0.19 2.88
C VAL A 106 6.43 0.39 3.49
N ASN A 107 6.34 0.91 4.72
CA ASN A 107 7.43 1.48 5.49
C ASN A 107 8.29 2.45 4.67
N ILE A 108 7.63 3.43 4.04
CA ILE A 108 8.29 4.58 3.41
C ILE A 108 8.44 5.65 4.49
N ASP A 109 9.67 6.07 4.73
CA ASP A 109 9.93 7.16 5.66
C ASP A 109 9.50 8.49 5.02
N ILE A 110 8.49 9.09 5.64
CA ILE A 110 7.91 10.38 5.25
C ILE A 110 8.11 11.43 6.35
N SER A 111 9.00 11.19 7.31
CA SER A 111 9.27 12.11 8.42
C SER A 111 9.82 13.46 7.97
N SER A 112 10.55 13.48 6.84
CA SER A 112 11.10 14.68 6.21
C SER A 112 10.14 15.35 5.22
N TRP A 113 8.97 14.75 4.96
CA TRP A 113 8.01 15.27 3.99
C TRP A 113 7.05 16.22 4.71
N ASP A 114 7.18 17.52 4.46
CA ASP A 114 6.17 18.50 4.90
C ASP A 114 4.85 18.30 4.13
N ASP A 115 3.75 18.74 4.74
CA ASP A 115 2.40 18.60 4.18
C ASP A 115 2.31 19.25 2.79
N ASP A 116 2.98 20.40 2.60
CA ASP A 116 3.02 21.11 1.33
C ASP A 116 3.81 20.35 0.25
N MET A 117 4.82 19.57 0.60
CA MET A 117 5.66 18.78 -0.30
C MET A 117 4.86 17.59 -0.81
N ILE A 118 4.12 16.91 0.06
CA ILE A 118 3.25 15.79 -0.35
C ILE A 118 2.15 16.30 -1.28
N MET A 119 1.53 17.43 -0.93
CA MET A 119 0.48 18.04 -1.74
C MET A 119 1.01 18.58 -3.08
N ARG A 120 2.20 19.19 -3.10
CA ARG A 120 2.91 19.57 -4.34
C ARG A 120 3.26 18.36 -5.21
N VAL A 121 3.73 17.27 -4.61
CA VAL A 121 4.04 16.02 -5.34
C VAL A 121 2.79 15.44 -5.97
N LEU A 122 1.64 15.56 -5.32
CA LEU A 122 0.35 15.13 -5.88
C LEU A 122 -0.24 16.16 -6.86
N SER A 123 0.42 17.31 -7.05
CA SER A 123 -0.05 18.42 -7.88
C SER A 123 -1.46 18.92 -7.53
N VAL A 124 -1.87 18.74 -6.28
CA VAL A 124 -3.14 19.27 -5.78
C VAL A 124 -2.91 20.74 -5.49
N THR A 125 -3.36 21.60 -6.38
CA THR A 125 -3.31 23.05 -6.21
C THR A 125 -4.12 23.43 -4.97
N LYS A 126 -3.58 24.37 -4.19
CA LYS A 126 -4.21 24.87 -2.97
C LYS A 126 -5.51 25.54 -3.41
N GLU A 127 -6.64 24.96 -3.01
CA GLU A 127 -8.02 25.40 -3.33
C GLU A 127 -8.56 24.89 -4.67
N GLU A 128 -9.27 23.75 -4.64
CA GLU A 128 -10.62 23.56 -5.22
C GLU A 128 -11.10 22.11 -4.98
N ASN A 129 -12.42 21.91 -4.94
CA ASN A 129 -13.06 20.65 -4.58
C ASN A 129 -12.69 19.53 -5.57
N ILE A 130 -12.06 18.45 -5.08
CA ILE A 130 -11.62 17.29 -5.89
C ILE A 130 -12.81 16.54 -6.54
N PHE A 131 -14.04 16.78 -6.06
CA PHE A 131 -15.25 16.13 -6.55
C PHE A 131 -16.33 17.16 -6.86
N SER A 132 -16.27 17.77 -8.05
CA SER A 132 -17.43 18.42 -8.69
C SER A 132 -17.90 17.61 -9.89
#